data_AF-A0A6I5C4G6-F1
#
_entry.id   AF-A0A6I5C4G6-F1
#
_cell.length_a   1.000
_cell.length_b   1.000
_cell.length_c   1.000
_cell.angle_alpha   90.00
_cell.angle_beta   90.00
_cell.angle_gamma   90.00
#
_symmetry.space_group_name_H-M   'P 1'
#
loop_
_entity.id
_entity.type
_entity.pdbx_description
1 polymer ?
#
loop_
_entity_poly.entity_id
_entity_poly.type
_entity_poly.pdbx_seq_one_letter_code
_entity_poly.pdbx_strand_id
1 'polypeptide(L)' 'GADGGFGLPAMRSRAEALGGTFAVESAPGQGTAVAVTLPWPVARGTGGGA' A
#
# COMPACT_ATOMS: atom_id res chain seq x y z
N GLY A 1 8.65 -21.86 13.18
CA GLY A 1 9.14 -22.27 11.86
C GLY A 1 8.19 -21.73 10.81
N ALA A 2 8.68 -21.45 9.60
CA ALA A 2 7.94 -21.41 8.32
C ALA A 2 6.53 -20.76 8.20
N ASP A 3 6.00 -20.07 9.22
CA ASP A 3 4.68 -19.46 9.18
C ASP A 3 4.89 -17.96 8.92
N GLY A 4 4.63 -17.53 7.69
CA GLY A 4 4.94 -16.20 7.18
C GLY A 4 4.69 -15.08 8.20
N GLY A 5 5.73 -14.27 8.46
CA GLY A 5 5.67 -13.21 9.46
C GLY A 5 4.51 -12.24 9.23
N PHE A 6 3.99 -11.66 10.32
CA PHE A 6 2.77 -10.84 10.30
C PHE A 6 2.88 -9.53 9.50
N GLY A 7 4.10 -9.10 9.16
CA GLY A 7 4.37 -7.82 8.52
C GLY A 7 3.66 -7.65 7.16
N LEU A 8 3.93 -8.53 6.20
CA LEU A 8 3.37 -8.42 4.84
C LEU A 8 1.85 -8.63 4.81
N PRO A 9 1.26 -9.64 5.51
CA PRO A 9 -0.19 -9.76 5.61
C PRO A 9 -0.85 -8.52 6.21
N ALA A 10 -0.28 -7.95 7.28
CA ALA A 10 -0.82 -6.74 7.89
C ALA A 10 -0.66 -5.51 6.99
N MET A 11 0.45 -5.40 6.24
CA MET A 11 0.64 -4.32 5.26
C MET A 11 -0.40 -4.39 4.13
N ARG A 12 -0.64 -5.57 3.58
CA ARG A 12 -1.69 -5.79 2.57
C ARG A 12 -3.07 -5.38 3.08
N SER A 13 -3.47 -5.88 4.25
CA SER A 13 -4.76 -5.55 4.86
C SER A 13 -4.94 -4.04 5.08
N ARG A 14 -3.88 -3.33 5.49
CA ARG A 14 -3.91 -1.87 5.65
C ARG A 14 -4.07 -1.12 4.32
N ALA A 15 -3.37 -1.54 3.27
CA ALA A 15 -3.51 -0.93 1.95
C ALA A 15 -4.93 -1.11 1.42
N GLU A 16 -5.49 -2.32 1.52
CA GLU A 16 -6.86 -2.64 1.10
C GLU A 16 -7.90 -1.84 1.90
N ALA A 17 -7.72 -1.71 3.22
CA ALA A 17 -8.61 -0.92 4.08
C ALA A 17 -8.66 0.58 3.71
N LEU A 18 -7.59 1.09 3.09
CA LEU A 18 -7.50 2.47 2.58
C LEU A 18 -7.92 2.59 1.12
N GLY A 19 -8.48 1.54 0.51
CA GLY A 19 -8.87 1.53 -0.90
C GLY A 19 -7.68 1.49 -1.87
N GLY A 20 -6.52 1.06 -1.40
CA GLY A 20 -5.29 0.94 -2.17
C GLY A 20 -4.96 -0.48 -2.60
N THR A 21 -3.74 -0.66 -3.11
CA THR A 21 -3.20 -1.94 -3.59
C THR A 21 -1.82 -2.21 -2.98
N PHE A 22 -1.43 -3.49 -2.96
CA PHE A 22 -0.17 -3.96 -2.41
C PHE A 22 0.45 -5.05 -3.29
N ALA A 23 1.71 -4.85 -3.69
CA ALA A 23 2.47 -5.77 -4.54
C ALA A 23 3.85 -6.08 -3.95
N VAL A 24 4.34 -7.29 -4.21
CA VAL A 24 5.69 -7.74 -3.88
C VAL A 24 6.25 -8.41 -5.12
N GLU A 25 7.42 -7.95 -5.54
CA GLU A 25 8.15 -8.49 -6.68
C GLU A 25 9.51 -8.97 -6.19
N SER A 26 9.86 -10.22 -6.48
CA SER A 26 11.13 -10.80 -6.07
C SER A 26 11.60 -11.82 -7.09
N ALA A 27 12.90 -11.86 -7.33
CA ALA A 27 13.53 -12.87 -8.15
C ALA A 27 14.94 -13.19 -7.61
N PRO A 28 15.40 -14.45 -7.70
CA PRO A 28 16.75 -14.83 -7.26
C PRO A 28 17.84 -13.94 -7.87
N GLY A 29 18.71 -13.40 -7.04
CA GLY A 29 19.80 -12.52 -7.46
C GLY A 29 19.39 -11.08 -7.84
N GLN A 30 18.10 -10.75 -7.86
CA GLN A 30 17.59 -9.40 -8.17
C GLN A 30 17.11 -8.63 -6.94
N GLY A 31 16.96 -9.32 -5.80
CA GLY A 31 16.43 -8.74 -4.57
C GLY A 31 14.89 -8.75 -4.52
N THR A 32 14.33 -7.83 -3.73
CA THR A 32 12.90 -7.76 -3.45
C THR A 32 12.45 -6.31 -3.42
N ALA A 33 11.36 -6.01 -4.13
CA ALA A 33 10.65 -4.74 -4.09
C ALA A 33 9.25 -4.92 -3.49
N VAL A 34 8.83 -3.94 -2.70
CA VAL A 34 7.49 -3.86 -2.11
C VAL A 34 6.88 -2.53 -2.52
N ALA A 35 5.70 -2.56 -3.12
CA ALA A 35 4.99 -1.38 -3.59
C ALA A 35 3.59 -1.27 -2.96
N VAL A 36 3.23 -0.04 -2.59
CA VAL A 36 1.89 0.30 -2.08
C VAL A 36 1.37 1.47 -2.90
N THR A 37 0.14 1.38 -3.39
CA THR A 37 -0.56 2.48 -4.05
C THR A 37 -1.79 2.82 -3.25
N LEU A 38 -1.97 4.09 -2.91
CA LEU A 38 -3.13 4.58 -2.16
C LEU A 38 -3.83 5.67 -2.97
N PRO A 39 -5.17 5.76 -2.90
CA PRO A 39 -5.88 6.93 -3.37
C PRO A 39 -5.37 8.19 -2.67
N TRP A 40 -5.09 9.24 -3.42
CA TRP A 40 -4.75 10.54 -2.86
C TRP A 40 -6.02 11.40 -2.76
N PRO A 41 -6.48 11.78 -1.56
CA PRO A 41 -7.63 12.65 -1.43
C PRO A 41 -7.27 14.03 -1.98
N VAL A 42 -7.86 14.43 -3.10
CA VAL A 42 -7.85 15.84 -3.50
C VAL A 42 -8.67 16.59 -2.45
N ALA A 43 -8.02 17.46 -1.67
CA ALA A 43 -8.75 18.41 -0.84
C ALA A 43 -9.66 19.18 -1.80
N ARG A 44 -10.99 19.06 -1.62
CA ARG A 44 -11.92 19.93 -2.32
C ARG A 44 -11.52 21.34 -1.92
N GLY A 45 -10.99 22.11 -2.88
CA GLY A 45 -10.68 23.51 -2.65
C GLY A 45 -11.90 24.14 -2.02
N THR A 46 -11.76 24.64 -0.80
CA THR A 46 -12.79 25.47 -0.18
C THR A 46 -12.98 26.64 -1.12
N GLY A 47 -14.03 26.58 -1.93
CA GLY A 47 -14.48 27.71 -2.71
C GLY A 47 -14.81 28.79 -1.71
N GLY A 48 -13.90 29.76 -1.57
CA GLY A 48 -14.18 31.01 -0.89
C GLY A 48 -15.28 31.70 -1.69
N GLY A 49 -16.52 31.55 -1.24
CA GLY A 49 -17.62 32.42 -1.61
C GLY A 49 -17.36 33.77 -0.96
N ALA A 50 -17.30 34.79 -1.81
CA ALA A 50 -17.40 36.20 -1.44
C ALA A 50 -18.67 36.47 -0.61
#